data_AF-A0A969DFB7-F1
#
_entry.id   AF-A0A969DFB7-F1
#
_cell.length_a   1.000
_cell.length_b   1.000
_cell.length_c   1.000
_cell.angle_alpha   90.00
_cell.angle_beta   90.00
_cell.angle_gamma   90.00
#
_symmetry.space_group_name_H-M   'P 1'
#
loop_
_entity.id
_entity.type
_entity.pdbx_description
1 polymer ?
#
loop_
_entity_poly.entity_id
_entity_poly.type
_entity_poly.pdbx_seq_one_letter_code
_entity_poly.pdbx_strand_id
1 'polypeptide(L)'
;MSKSREKIGVQFYPMTAEEIKQWYRDKLLTTAGYLLAIKKITKLPGSNLVIPNVLKFCREWEISKSAFYRAVNELRQKGYTDWEATHGIILKETQKVVAFPSEEKEETEEKYPTDGTVSHKRNEVSHERDSVSHERDDVSHERDSVSHERENCSPKPAPDNNSSTPHIYTDNIQTLSESERESFLEFGKKKASQLPKPPQLPVKWIQTHHEELYSEWRAQIKNQKSIYKFEVYQEYQHQMWYEKLQSVVKTFVELGNDTGLRRFFLDDFHRCWFDWAKSARDDVRELLVNNPIMQEWNYG
;
A
#
# COMPACT_ATOMS: atom_id res chain seq x y z
N MET A 1 54.88 30.54 14.05
CA MET A 1 54.39 30.51 12.65
C MET A 1 53.28 29.47 12.56
N SER A 2 52.03 29.90 12.68
CA SER A 2 50.86 29.01 12.57
C SER A 2 50.48 28.87 11.11
N LYS A 3 50.56 27.65 10.56
CA LYS A 3 50.11 27.33 9.20
C LYS A 3 48.58 27.39 9.16
N SER A 4 48.05 28.40 8.49
CA SER A 4 46.63 28.50 8.13
C SER A 4 46.24 27.31 7.25
N ARG A 5 45.37 26.43 7.74
CA ARG A 5 44.75 25.37 6.93
C ARG A 5 43.71 26.04 6.03
N GLU A 6 44.02 26.16 4.75
CA GLU A 6 43.02 26.47 3.73
C GLU A 6 41.93 25.40 3.75
N LYS A 7 40.72 25.79 4.14
CA LYS A 7 39.53 24.94 4.01
C LYS A 7 39.20 24.88 2.53
N ILE A 8 39.54 23.77 1.87
CA ILE A 8 39.05 23.45 0.54
C ILE A 8 37.54 23.26 0.69
N GLY A 9 36.78 24.33 0.44
CA GLY A 9 35.32 24.31 0.42
C GLY A 9 34.85 23.58 -0.83
N VAL A 10 34.86 22.25 -0.80
CA VAL A 10 34.23 21.46 -1.86
C VAL A 10 32.73 21.74 -1.78
N GLN A 11 32.18 22.42 -2.79
CA GLN A 11 30.74 22.59 -2.92
C GLN A 11 30.12 21.20 -3.12
N PHE A 12 29.38 20.73 -2.13
CA PHE A 12 28.60 19.50 -2.24
C PHE A 12 27.30 19.86 -2.96
N TYR A 13 27.14 19.36 -4.19
CA TYR A 13 25.89 19.48 -4.94
C TYR A 13 25.00 18.29 -4.57
N PRO A 14 23.97 18.47 -3.72
CA PRO A 14 23.06 17.39 -3.38
C PRO A 14 22.26 17.00 -4.63
N MET A 15 22.20 15.71 -4.89
CA MET A 15 21.41 15.17 -5.99
C MET A 15 19.91 15.46 -5.76
N THR A 16 19.25 16.02 -6.76
CA THR A 16 17.83 16.38 -6.71
C THR A 16 16.92 15.21 -7.11
N ALA A 17 15.63 15.29 -6.78
CA ALA A 17 14.67 14.24 -7.14
C ALA A 17 14.49 14.12 -8.67
N GLU A 18 14.54 15.25 -9.37
CA GLU A 18 14.42 15.38 -10.81
C GLU A 18 15.63 14.75 -11.53
N GLU A 19 16.85 14.98 -11.03
CA GLU A 19 18.06 14.37 -11.56
C GLU A 19 18.02 12.84 -11.45
N ILE A 20 17.59 12.31 -10.29
CA ILE A 20 17.48 10.85 -10.12
C ILE A 20 16.40 10.27 -11.05
N LYS A 21 15.25 10.95 -11.20
CA LYS A 21 14.22 10.57 -12.17
C LYS A 21 14.79 10.50 -13.58
N GLN A 22 15.57 11.51 -13.97
CA GLN A 22 16.22 11.56 -15.27
C GLN A 22 17.22 10.40 -15.44
N TRP A 23 18.08 10.14 -14.46
CA TRP A 23 19.03 9.01 -14.49
C TRP A 23 18.32 7.65 -14.61
N TYR A 24 17.15 7.50 -13.98
CA TYR A 24 16.36 6.28 -14.11
C TYR A 24 15.72 6.15 -15.51
N ARG A 25 15.23 7.26 -16.10
CA ARG A 25 14.70 7.27 -17.47
C ARG A 25 15.78 6.93 -18.49
N ASP A 26 16.97 7.50 -18.31
CA ASP A 26 18.15 7.28 -19.15
C ASP A 26 18.83 5.91 -18.91
N LYS A 27 18.23 5.07 -18.05
CA LYS A 27 18.71 3.72 -17.70
C LYS A 27 20.11 3.67 -17.07
N LEU A 28 20.56 4.79 -16.50
CA LEU A 28 21.80 4.87 -15.71
C LEU A 28 21.64 4.20 -14.34
N LEU A 29 20.41 4.12 -13.83
CA LEU A 29 20.07 3.44 -12.59
C LEU A 29 19.19 2.21 -12.84
N THR A 30 19.52 1.10 -12.19
CA THR A 30 18.58 -0.01 -12.04
C THR A 30 17.42 0.40 -11.13
N THR A 31 16.28 -0.30 -11.19
CA THR A 31 15.14 0.03 -10.29
C THR A 31 15.52 -0.12 -8.81
N ALA A 32 16.39 -1.07 -8.45
CA ALA A 32 16.93 -1.20 -7.11
C ALA A 32 17.83 -0.03 -6.71
N GLY A 33 18.75 0.38 -7.59
CA GLY A 33 19.60 1.55 -7.37
C GLY A 33 18.79 2.84 -7.26
N TYR A 34 17.72 2.95 -8.05
CA TYR A 34 16.80 4.08 -8.02
C TYR A 34 16.07 4.18 -6.66
N LEU A 35 15.55 3.08 -6.11
CA LEU A 35 14.93 3.08 -4.78
C LEU A 35 15.91 3.49 -3.67
N LEU A 36 17.17 3.08 -3.75
CA LEU A 36 18.21 3.52 -2.79
C LEU A 36 18.50 5.01 -2.92
N ALA A 37 18.56 5.54 -4.15
CA ALA A 37 18.76 6.95 -4.40
C ALA A 37 17.60 7.78 -3.84
N ILE A 38 16.35 7.37 -4.10
CA ILE A 38 15.13 7.97 -3.53
C ILE A 38 15.21 8.00 -2.00
N LYS A 39 15.59 6.88 -1.37
CA LYS A 39 15.76 6.82 0.09
C LYS A 39 16.80 7.84 0.57
N LYS A 40 17.96 7.91 -0.07
CA LYS A 40 19.05 8.84 0.33
C LYS A 40 18.68 10.31 0.23
N ILE A 41 17.85 10.70 -0.73
CA ILE A 41 17.44 12.11 -0.89
C ILE A 41 16.21 12.50 -0.05
N THR A 42 15.32 11.55 0.24
CA THR A 42 14.08 11.83 0.98
C THR A 42 14.21 11.66 2.49
N LYS A 43 15.27 10.97 2.93
CA LYS A 43 15.43 10.54 4.32
C LYS A 43 16.88 10.72 4.78
N LEU A 44 17.03 11.06 6.06
CA LEU A 44 18.34 11.13 6.71
C LEU A 44 18.96 9.72 6.79
N PRO A 45 20.30 9.60 6.71
CA PRO A 45 20.98 8.32 6.91
C PRO A 45 20.50 7.62 8.19
N GLY A 46 20.23 6.31 8.11
CA GLY A 46 19.71 5.53 9.25
C GLY A 46 18.20 5.62 9.49
N SER A 47 17.46 6.47 8.77
CA SER A 47 16.00 6.52 8.88
C SER A 47 15.28 5.62 7.87
N ASN A 48 14.15 5.05 8.29
CA ASN A 48 13.36 4.12 7.47
C ASN A 48 12.55 4.88 6.42
N LEU A 49 12.48 4.33 5.21
CA LEU A 49 11.58 4.85 4.17
C LEU A 49 10.23 4.16 4.30
N VAL A 50 9.22 4.89 4.75
CA VAL A 50 7.83 4.40 4.92
C VAL A 50 7.01 4.77 3.70
N ILE A 51 6.44 3.77 3.03
CA ILE A 51 5.63 3.92 1.82
C ILE A 51 4.20 3.43 2.15
N PRO A 52 3.29 4.32 2.60
CA PRO A 52 1.95 3.92 3.03
C PRO A 52 1.07 3.47 1.86
N ASN A 53 1.22 4.09 0.69
CA ASN A 53 0.48 3.71 -0.52
C ASN A 53 1.45 3.47 -1.68
N VAL A 54 1.71 2.20 -1.97
CA VAL A 54 2.66 1.75 -3.00
C VAL A 54 2.27 2.25 -4.39
N LEU A 55 0.96 2.28 -4.72
CA LEU A 55 0.50 2.72 -6.04
C LEU A 55 0.72 4.22 -6.25
N LYS A 56 0.44 5.03 -5.24
CA LYS A 56 0.70 6.47 -5.28
C LYS A 56 2.20 6.74 -5.45
N PHE A 57 3.02 6.05 -4.65
CA PHE A 57 4.48 6.14 -4.72
C PHE A 57 5.03 5.72 -6.10
N CYS A 58 4.58 4.59 -6.63
CA CYS A 58 4.97 4.10 -7.95
C CYS A 58 4.63 5.11 -9.05
N ARG A 59 3.46 5.76 -8.99
CA ARG A 59 3.09 6.82 -9.95
C ARG A 59 3.97 8.05 -9.82
N GLU A 60 4.23 8.51 -8.60
CA GLU A 60 5.03 9.71 -8.32
C GLU A 60 6.50 9.56 -8.77
N TRP A 61 7.05 8.35 -8.64
CA TRP A 61 8.44 8.03 -9.01
C TRP A 61 8.57 7.37 -10.39
N GLU A 62 7.48 7.22 -11.13
CA GLU A 62 7.44 6.62 -12.47
C GLU A 62 8.00 5.18 -12.51
N ILE A 63 7.74 4.41 -11.45
CA ILE A 63 8.13 2.99 -11.33
C ILE A 63 6.87 2.15 -11.51
N SER A 64 6.93 1.09 -12.33
CA SER A 64 5.81 0.15 -12.38
C SER A 64 5.72 -0.64 -11.07
N LYS A 65 4.49 -0.99 -10.65
CA LYS A 65 4.27 -1.77 -9.41
C LYS A 65 5.11 -3.06 -9.37
N SER A 66 5.18 -3.79 -10.48
CA SER A 66 5.96 -5.03 -10.57
C SER A 66 7.47 -4.78 -10.45
N ALA A 67 8.00 -3.73 -11.08
CA ALA A 67 9.41 -3.35 -10.97
C ALA A 67 9.77 -2.93 -9.54
N PHE A 68 8.87 -2.21 -8.86
CA PHE A 68 9.03 -1.83 -7.46
C PHE A 68 9.21 -3.07 -6.56
N TYR A 69 8.32 -4.06 -6.62
CA TYR A 69 8.44 -5.25 -5.78
C TYR A 69 9.67 -6.11 -6.12
N ARG A 70 10.01 -6.23 -7.41
CA ARG A 70 11.25 -6.90 -7.83
C ARG A 70 12.47 -6.23 -7.23
N ALA A 71 12.53 -4.90 -7.29
CA ALA A 71 13.63 -4.11 -6.74
C ALA A 71 13.72 -4.23 -5.21
N VAL A 72 12.60 -4.18 -4.47
CA VAL A 72 12.58 -4.39 -3.01
C VAL A 72 13.12 -5.77 -2.65
N ASN A 73 12.72 -6.81 -3.39
CA ASN A 73 13.23 -8.17 -3.15
C ASN A 73 14.72 -8.30 -3.50
N GLU A 74 15.18 -7.65 -4.57
CA GLU A 74 16.60 -7.60 -4.95
C GLU A 74 17.46 -6.93 -3.87
N LEU A 75 17.01 -5.79 -3.33
CA LEU A 75 17.71 -5.08 -2.25
C LEU A 75 17.78 -5.92 -0.97
N ARG A 76 16.74 -6.72 -0.69
CA ARG A 76 16.71 -7.67 0.42
C ARG A 76 17.71 -8.80 0.25
N GLN A 77 17.74 -9.42 -0.93
CA GLN A 77 18.70 -10.50 -1.24
C GLN A 77 20.14 -10.03 -1.14
N LYS A 78 20.42 -8.80 -1.57
CA LYS A 78 21.75 -8.16 -1.45
C LYS A 78 22.07 -7.66 -0.04
N GLY A 79 21.10 -7.68 0.88
CA GLY A 79 21.30 -7.26 2.27
C GLY A 79 21.46 -5.74 2.45
N TYR A 80 20.93 -4.93 1.52
CA TYR A 80 20.91 -3.46 1.65
C TYR A 80 19.72 -2.96 2.46
N THR A 81 18.58 -3.64 2.35
CA THR A 81 17.36 -3.26 3.06
C THR A 81 16.57 -4.48 3.50
N ASP A 82 15.96 -4.42 4.67
CA ASP A 82 14.86 -5.33 5.02
C ASP A 82 13.52 -4.60 4.85
N TRP A 83 12.42 -5.34 4.77
CA TRP A 83 11.11 -4.71 4.62
C TRP A 83 9.98 -5.34 5.44
N GLU A 84 9.06 -4.50 5.92
CA GLU A 84 7.89 -4.90 6.68
C GLU A 84 6.60 -4.37 6.05
N ALA A 85 5.50 -5.13 6.21
CA ALA A 85 4.20 -4.91 5.58
C ALA A 85 3.10 -4.40 6.53
N THR A 86 3.45 -3.89 7.70
CA THR A 86 2.48 -3.64 8.80
C THR A 86 1.53 -2.47 8.55
N HIS A 87 1.98 -1.40 7.88
CA HIS A 87 1.17 -0.20 7.57
C HIS A 87 1.60 0.42 6.23
N GLY A 88 1.68 -0.42 5.20
CA GLY A 88 2.42 -0.13 3.97
C GLY A 88 3.79 -0.79 3.98
N ILE A 89 4.67 -0.39 3.06
CA ILE A 89 6.00 -0.98 2.91
C ILE A 89 7.02 -0.08 3.61
N ILE A 90 7.68 -0.64 4.62
CA ILE A 90 8.74 0.05 5.36
C ILE A 90 10.07 -0.53 4.92
N LEU A 91 10.93 0.25 4.26
CA LEU A 91 12.29 -0.17 3.90
C LEU A 91 13.28 0.22 4.99
N LYS A 92 13.70 -0.76 5.78
CA LYS A 92 14.67 -0.62 6.88
C LYS A 92 16.09 -0.68 6.35
N GLU A 93 16.98 0.12 6.92
CA GLU A 93 18.42 0.00 6.63
C GLU A 93 18.99 -1.18 7.41
N THR A 94 19.55 -2.14 6.70
CA THR A 94 20.31 -3.21 7.35
C THR A 94 21.72 -2.69 7.58
N GLN A 95 22.14 -2.55 8.84
CA GLN A 95 23.53 -2.24 9.22
C GLN A 95 24.45 -3.44 8.98
N LYS A 96 24.31 -4.12 7.83
CA LYS A 96 25.33 -5.05 7.40
C LYS A 96 26.51 -4.18 7.00
N VAL A 97 27.43 -3.97 7.94
CA VAL A 97 28.79 -3.55 7.66
C VAL A 97 29.27 -4.57 6.65
N VAL A 98 29.22 -4.22 5.38
CA VAL A 98 29.92 -4.96 4.34
C VAL A 98 31.37 -4.74 4.75
N ALA A 99 31.90 -5.68 5.54
CA ALA A 99 33.33 -5.82 5.70
C ALA A 99 33.82 -5.98 4.27
N PHE A 100 34.35 -4.89 3.71
CA PHE A 100 35.11 -4.97 2.49
C PHE A 100 36.11 -6.09 2.74
N PRO A 101 36.18 -7.13 1.90
CA PRO A 101 37.28 -8.07 2.00
C PRO A 101 38.53 -7.20 1.84
N SER A 102 39.22 -6.96 2.96
CA SER A 102 40.51 -6.30 2.95
C SER A 102 41.34 -7.11 1.97
N GLU A 103 41.79 -6.48 0.89
CA GLU A 103 42.81 -7.03 0.02
C GLU A 103 44.00 -7.39 0.90
N GLU A 104 44.08 -8.66 1.30
CA GLU A 104 45.32 -9.25 1.76
C GLU A 104 46.26 -9.15 0.56
N LYS A 105 47.26 -8.29 0.73
CA LYS A 105 48.38 -8.14 -0.20
C LYS A 105 49.04 -9.51 -0.38
N GLU A 106 48.85 -10.12 -1.54
CA GLU A 106 49.76 -11.14 -2.04
C GLU A 106 51.10 -10.44 -2.38
N GLU A 107 52.03 -10.45 -1.43
CA GLU A 107 53.44 -10.30 -1.73
C GLU A 107 53.97 -11.63 -2.27
N THR A 108 54.43 -11.56 -3.52
CA THR A 108 55.16 -12.57 -4.25
C THR A 108 56.47 -12.95 -3.54
N GLU A 109 56.62 -14.19 -3.09
CA GLU A 109 57.94 -14.83 -3.00
C GLU A 109 57.88 -16.28 -3.50
N GLU A 110 58.71 -16.54 -4.50
CA GLU A 110 58.95 -17.84 -5.13
C GLU A 110 59.57 -18.84 -4.15
N LYS A 111 58.92 -19.99 -3.92
CA LYS A 111 59.62 -21.25 -3.60
C LYS A 111 58.74 -22.49 -3.80
N TYR A 112 59.00 -23.24 -4.87
CA TYR A 112 58.59 -24.64 -5.02
C TYR A 112 59.57 -25.58 -4.28
N PRO A 113 59.31 -26.91 -4.14
CA PRO A 113 58.02 -27.63 -4.06
C PRO A 113 58.01 -28.71 -2.96
N THR A 114 56.84 -29.12 -2.42
CA THR A 114 56.62 -30.55 -2.09
C THR A 114 55.13 -30.90 -1.95
N ASP A 115 54.68 -31.74 -2.88
CA ASP A 115 53.76 -32.87 -2.77
C ASP A 115 52.67 -32.90 -1.67
N GLY A 116 51.41 -33.06 -2.09
CA GLY A 116 50.28 -33.19 -1.16
C GLY A 116 48.91 -33.13 -1.82
N THR A 117 48.64 -34.08 -2.70
CA THR A 117 47.38 -34.34 -3.41
C THR A 117 46.13 -34.33 -2.51
N VAL A 118 45.20 -33.39 -2.73
CA VAL A 118 43.77 -33.60 -2.44
C VAL A 118 42.93 -32.97 -3.57
N SER A 119 42.36 -33.84 -4.40
CA SER A 119 41.47 -33.48 -5.51
C SER A 119 40.07 -33.14 -5.00
N HIS A 120 39.63 -31.89 -5.14
CA HIS A 120 38.19 -31.57 -5.13
C HIS A 120 37.70 -31.43 -6.58
N LYS A 121 37.02 -32.47 -7.06
CA LYS A 121 36.25 -32.46 -8.31
C LYS A 121 35.23 -31.33 -8.27
N ARG A 122 35.39 -30.33 -9.13
CA ARG A 122 34.37 -29.33 -9.45
C ARG A 122 33.46 -29.93 -10.53
N ASN A 123 32.24 -30.28 -10.16
CA ASN A 123 31.20 -30.62 -11.14
C ASN A 123 30.70 -29.32 -11.78
N GLU A 124 31.24 -28.97 -12.94
CA GLU A 124 30.59 -28.05 -13.87
C GLU A 124 29.46 -28.81 -14.57
N VAL A 125 28.22 -28.47 -14.23
CA VAL A 125 27.05 -28.86 -15.01
C VAL A 125 26.76 -27.70 -15.97
N SER A 126 27.31 -27.79 -17.17
CA SER A 126 26.90 -26.98 -18.31
C SER A 126 25.50 -27.39 -18.75
N HIS A 127 24.49 -26.60 -18.42
CA HIS A 127 23.17 -26.72 -19.03
C HIS A 127 23.19 -26.03 -20.40
N GLU A 128 23.43 -26.80 -21.46
CA GLU A 128 22.98 -26.42 -22.80
C GLU A 128 21.45 -26.27 -22.77
N ARG A 129 20.95 -25.06 -23.04
CA ARG A 129 19.53 -24.86 -23.34
C ARG A 129 19.37 -24.92 -24.84
N ASP A 130 18.82 -26.03 -25.31
CA ASP A 130 18.24 -26.13 -26.64
C ASP A 130 17.20 -25.03 -26.82
N SER A 131 17.49 -24.15 -27.78
CA SER A 131 16.60 -23.08 -28.20
C SER A 131 15.64 -23.66 -29.22
N VAL A 132 14.52 -24.22 -28.78
CA VAL A 132 13.44 -24.60 -29.69
C VAL A 132 12.67 -23.34 -30.06
N SER A 133 13.01 -22.77 -31.22
CA SER A 133 12.21 -21.74 -31.89
C SER A 133 10.91 -22.36 -32.39
N HIS A 134 9.81 -22.12 -31.69
CA HIS A 134 8.48 -22.33 -32.24
C HIS A 134 8.14 -21.15 -33.16
N GLU A 135 8.28 -21.36 -34.47
CA GLU A 135 7.57 -20.57 -35.46
C GLU A 135 6.07 -20.75 -35.21
N ARG A 136 5.38 -19.64 -34.91
CA ARG A 136 3.92 -19.60 -34.92
C ARG A 136 3.51 -19.19 -36.33
N ASP A 137 2.92 -20.13 -37.05
CA ASP A 137 2.16 -19.81 -38.26
C ASP A 137 0.97 -18.92 -37.89
N ASP A 138 1.02 -17.66 -38.33
CA ASP A 138 -0.11 -16.74 -38.31
C ASP A 138 -1.13 -17.21 -39.38
N VAL A 139 -2.13 -17.96 -38.94
CA VAL A 139 -3.32 -18.24 -39.75
C VAL A 139 -4.24 -17.02 -39.65
N SER A 140 -4.10 -16.11 -40.62
CA SER A 140 -5.03 -15.03 -40.85
C SER A 140 -6.37 -15.60 -41.32
N HIS A 141 -7.33 -15.74 -40.40
CA HIS A 141 -8.73 -15.96 -40.77
C HIS A 141 -9.32 -14.63 -41.27
N GLU A 142 -9.40 -14.46 -42.58
CA GLU A 142 -10.34 -13.53 -43.21
C GLU A 142 -11.76 -13.94 -42.80
N ARG A 143 -12.42 -13.10 -42.01
CA ARG A 143 -13.87 -13.21 -41.81
C ARG A 143 -14.55 -12.41 -42.91
N ASP A 144 -15.14 -13.13 -43.86
CA ASP A 144 -16.14 -12.59 -44.76
C ASP A 144 -17.25 -11.90 -43.95
N SER A 145 -17.34 -10.59 -44.16
CA SER A 145 -18.38 -9.74 -43.58
C SER A 145 -19.63 -9.89 -44.43
N VAL A 146 -20.48 -10.87 -44.08
CA VAL A 146 -21.83 -10.96 -44.63
C VAL A 146 -22.68 -9.85 -44.02
N SER A 147 -22.91 -8.80 -44.80
CA SER A 147 -23.85 -7.72 -44.49
C SER A 147 -25.29 -8.27 -44.53
N HIS A 148 -25.85 -8.59 -43.38
CA HIS A 148 -27.29 -8.74 -43.23
C HIS A 148 -27.92 -7.35 -43.01
N GLU A 149 -28.57 -6.84 -44.05
CA GLU A 149 -29.57 -5.79 -43.93
C GLU A 149 -30.66 -6.27 -42.96
N ARG A 150 -30.71 -5.68 -41.76
CA ARG A 150 -31.88 -5.79 -40.89
C ARG A 150 -32.84 -4.66 -41.23
N GLU A 151 -33.96 -5.03 -41.84
CA GLU A 151 -35.14 -4.18 -41.93
C GLU A 151 -35.55 -3.69 -40.53
N ASN A 152 -35.73 -2.38 -40.44
CA ASN A 152 -36.30 -1.69 -39.29
C ASN A 152 -37.76 -2.12 -39.08
N CYS A 153 -37.99 -3.03 -38.14
CA CYS A 153 -39.30 -3.18 -37.50
C CYS A 153 -39.18 -2.76 -36.03
N SER A 154 -39.65 -1.55 -35.73
CA SER A 154 -39.83 -1.07 -34.36
C SER A 154 -40.78 -1.98 -33.58
N PRO A 155 -40.38 -2.54 -32.42
CA PRO A 155 -41.33 -3.19 -31.53
C PRO A 155 -42.17 -2.12 -30.82
N LYS A 156 -43.49 -2.32 -30.75
CA LYS A 156 -44.40 -1.55 -29.90
C LYS A 156 -43.88 -1.55 -28.44
N PRO A 157 -44.01 -0.43 -27.72
CA PRO A 157 -43.67 -0.40 -26.30
C PRO A 157 -44.60 -1.35 -25.53
N ALA A 158 -44.00 -2.28 -24.79
CA ALA A 158 -44.67 -3.07 -23.79
C ALA A 158 -45.16 -2.15 -22.65
N PRO A 159 -46.26 -2.49 -21.96
CA PRO A 159 -46.81 -1.65 -20.91
C PRO A 159 -45.82 -1.52 -19.74
N ASP A 160 -45.64 -0.28 -19.28
CA ASP A 160 -44.88 0.08 -18.08
C ASP A 160 -45.43 -0.68 -16.87
N ASN A 161 -44.81 -1.82 -16.59
CA ASN A 161 -44.83 -2.38 -15.26
C ASN A 161 -43.79 -1.60 -14.46
N ASN A 162 -44.30 -0.71 -13.60
CA ASN A 162 -43.59 -0.02 -12.53
C ASN A 162 -42.73 -1.00 -11.72
N SER A 163 -41.55 -1.33 -12.23
CA SER A 163 -40.45 -1.88 -11.45
C SER A 163 -39.79 -0.69 -10.79
N SER A 164 -40.39 -0.23 -9.68
CA SER A 164 -39.65 0.52 -8.68
C SER A 164 -38.56 -0.39 -8.14
N THR A 165 -37.46 -0.50 -8.88
CA THR A 165 -36.17 -0.85 -8.28
C THR A 165 -35.98 0.18 -7.16
N PRO A 166 -35.87 -0.22 -5.88
CA PRO A 166 -35.80 0.73 -4.79
C PRO A 166 -34.52 1.58 -4.96
N HIS A 167 -34.67 2.84 -5.39
CA HIS A 167 -33.61 3.84 -5.41
C HIS A 167 -32.91 3.99 -4.03
N ILE A 168 -33.55 3.48 -2.97
CA ILE A 168 -33.03 3.40 -1.60
C ILE A 168 -31.70 2.63 -1.50
N TYR A 169 -31.46 1.61 -2.34
CA TYR A 169 -30.23 0.83 -2.27
C TYR A 169 -28.99 1.65 -2.71
N THR A 170 -29.12 2.49 -3.73
CA THR A 170 -28.00 3.27 -4.25
C THR A 170 -27.59 4.39 -3.30
N ASP A 171 -28.55 5.00 -2.61
CA ASP A 171 -28.29 6.16 -1.76
C ASP A 171 -27.64 5.74 -0.43
N ASN A 172 -28.07 4.61 0.14
CA ASN A 172 -27.51 4.10 1.39
C ASN A 172 -26.10 3.52 1.23
N ILE A 173 -25.77 2.95 0.07
CA ILE A 173 -24.39 2.49 -0.17
C ILE A 173 -23.44 3.67 -0.30
N GLN A 174 -23.90 4.80 -0.84
CA GLN A 174 -23.05 5.97 -1.04
C GLN A 174 -22.49 6.55 0.26
N THR A 175 -23.18 6.36 1.39
CA THR A 175 -22.74 6.85 2.70
C THR A 175 -21.63 5.99 3.33
N LEU A 176 -21.51 4.72 2.94
CA LEU A 176 -20.47 3.83 3.42
C LEU A 176 -19.13 4.10 2.72
N SER A 177 -18.05 4.04 3.47
CA SER A 177 -16.68 4.00 2.92
C SER A 177 -16.46 2.73 2.08
N GLU A 178 -15.48 2.73 1.18
CA GLU A 178 -15.19 1.55 0.33
C GLU A 178 -14.91 0.29 1.15
N SER A 179 -14.20 0.41 2.28
CA SER A 179 -13.92 -0.70 3.19
C SER A 179 -15.17 -1.20 3.91
N GLU A 180 -16.04 -0.30 4.36
CA GLU A 180 -17.33 -0.67 4.96
C GLU A 180 -18.24 -1.37 3.96
N ARG A 181 -18.26 -0.92 2.70
CA ARG A 181 -19.02 -1.59 1.63
C ARG A 181 -18.51 -3.00 1.38
N GLU A 182 -17.19 -3.18 1.31
CA GLU A 182 -16.59 -4.50 1.11
C GLU A 182 -16.92 -5.43 2.29
N SER A 183 -16.76 -4.95 3.52
CA SER A 183 -17.11 -5.68 4.75
C SER A 183 -18.60 -6.07 4.79
N PHE A 184 -19.49 -5.14 4.45
CA PHE A 184 -20.93 -5.39 4.39
C PHE A 184 -21.28 -6.43 3.31
N LEU A 185 -20.66 -6.33 2.13
CA LEU A 185 -20.87 -7.30 1.04
C LEU A 185 -20.38 -8.70 1.42
N GLU A 186 -19.24 -8.82 2.09
CA GLU A 186 -18.75 -10.10 2.61
C GLU A 186 -19.69 -10.69 3.66
N PHE A 187 -20.17 -9.84 4.59
CA PHE A 187 -21.17 -10.23 5.58
C PHE A 187 -22.47 -10.74 4.91
N GLY A 188 -22.99 -10.00 3.93
CA GLY A 188 -24.18 -10.37 3.17
C GLY A 188 -24.01 -11.68 2.41
N LYS A 189 -22.84 -11.88 1.76
CA LYS A 189 -22.52 -13.15 1.07
C LYS A 189 -22.46 -14.32 2.04
N LYS A 190 -21.87 -14.11 3.22
CA LYS A 190 -21.82 -15.11 4.29
C LYS A 190 -23.22 -15.49 4.76
N LYS A 191 -24.09 -14.51 5.04
CA LYS A 191 -25.50 -14.76 5.41
C LYS A 191 -26.28 -15.50 4.32
N ALA A 192 -26.11 -15.09 3.06
CA ALA A 192 -26.71 -15.78 1.92
C ALA A 192 -26.30 -17.26 1.83
N SER A 193 -25.03 -17.57 2.11
CA SER A 193 -24.52 -18.96 2.09
C SER A 193 -25.03 -19.84 3.24
N GLN A 194 -25.53 -19.24 4.33
CA GLN A 194 -26.04 -19.96 5.50
C GLN A 194 -27.54 -20.30 5.39
N LEU A 195 -28.21 -19.82 4.34
CA LEU A 195 -29.62 -20.13 4.10
C LEU A 195 -29.81 -21.62 3.76
N PRO A 196 -30.93 -22.25 4.18
CA PRO A 196 -31.23 -23.63 3.83
C PRO A 196 -31.24 -23.92 2.32
N LYS A 197 -31.55 -22.89 1.51
CA LYS A 197 -31.47 -22.91 0.05
C LYS A 197 -30.69 -21.66 -0.40
N PRO A 198 -29.37 -21.77 -0.62
CA PRO A 198 -28.55 -20.63 -1.01
C PRO A 198 -29.02 -20.03 -2.34
N PRO A 199 -29.12 -18.69 -2.45
CA PRO A 199 -29.52 -18.04 -3.69
C PRO A 199 -28.45 -18.21 -4.76
N GLN A 200 -28.85 -18.48 -6.00
CA GLN A 200 -27.93 -18.58 -7.14
C GLN A 200 -27.17 -17.26 -7.40
N LEU A 201 -27.80 -16.12 -7.08
CA LEU A 201 -27.23 -14.78 -7.22
C LEU A 201 -27.19 -14.07 -5.86
N PRO A 202 -26.17 -14.31 -5.02
CA PRO A 202 -26.08 -13.72 -3.68
C PRO A 202 -26.16 -12.19 -3.67
N VAL A 203 -25.58 -11.51 -4.67
CA VAL A 203 -25.61 -10.04 -4.75
C VAL A 203 -27.03 -9.50 -4.91
N LYS A 204 -27.85 -10.12 -5.75
CA LYS A 204 -29.25 -9.72 -5.94
C LYS A 204 -30.07 -9.98 -4.68
N TRP A 205 -29.77 -11.06 -3.97
CA TRP A 205 -30.40 -11.36 -2.69
C TRP A 205 -30.04 -10.32 -1.61
N ILE A 206 -28.76 -9.92 -1.51
CA ILE A 206 -28.31 -8.86 -0.60
C ILE A 206 -29.00 -7.54 -0.91
N GLN A 207 -29.20 -7.22 -2.20
CA GLN A 207 -29.95 -6.03 -2.63
C GLN A 207 -31.39 -6.05 -2.12
N THR A 208 -32.09 -7.18 -2.25
CA THR A 208 -33.48 -7.33 -1.79
C THR A 208 -33.61 -7.26 -0.26
N HIS A 209 -32.59 -7.70 0.49
CA HIS A 209 -32.61 -7.76 1.96
C HIS A 209 -31.68 -6.73 2.61
N HIS A 210 -31.36 -5.63 1.91
CA HIS A 210 -30.33 -4.68 2.32
C HIS A 210 -30.57 -4.09 3.71
N GLU A 211 -31.80 -3.64 4.00
CA GLU A 211 -32.12 -2.93 5.24
C GLU A 211 -31.99 -3.82 6.49
N GLU A 212 -32.45 -5.07 6.40
CA GLU A 212 -32.31 -6.08 7.45
C GLU A 212 -30.84 -6.47 7.66
N LEU A 213 -30.13 -6.83 6.57
CA LEU A 213 -28.72 -7.17 6.62
C LEU A 213 -27.87 -6.02 7.14
N TYR A 214 -28.17 -4.79 6.76
CA TYR A 214 -27.44 -3.61 7.19
C TYR A 214 -27.62 -3.37 8.68
N SER A 215 -28.84 -3.51 9.19
CA SER A 215 -29.13 -3.40 10.62
C SER A 215 -28.41 -4.48 11.43
N GLU A 216 -28.43 -5.73 10.97
CA GLU A 216 -27.68 -6.83 11.61
C GLU A 216 -26.17 -6.60 11.56
N TRP A 217 -25.64 -6.18 10.42
CA TRP A 217 -24.22 -5.91 10.22
C TRP A 217 -23.75 -4.76 11.13
N ARG A 218 -24.53 -3.67 11.23
CA ARG A 218 -24.25 -2.56 12.15
C ARG A 218 -24.30 -3.01 13.60
N ALA A 219 -25.29 -3.82 13.99
CA ALA A 219 -25.37 -4.38 15.33
C ALA A 219 -24.17 -5.30 15.63
N GLN A 220 -23.74 -6.10 14.65
CA GLN A 220 -22.56 -6.94 14.75
C GLN A 220 -21.30 -6.08 14.92
N ILE A 221 -21.11 -5.02 14.13
CA ILE A 221 -19.95 -4.12 14.27
C ILE A 221 -19.93 -3.43 15.62
N LYS A 222 -21.09 -2.98 16.13
CA LYS A 222 -21.20 -2.40 17.48
C LYS A 222 -20.78 -3.38 18.57
N ASN A 223 -21.06 -4.67 18.37
CA ASN A 223 -20.67 -5.74 19.30
C ASN A 223 -19.27 -6.30 19.02
N GLN A 224 -18.71 -6.05 17.84
CA GLN A 224 -17.39 -6.50 17.46
C GLN A 224 -16.39 -5.60 18.18
N LYS A 225 -15.93 -6.10 19.32
CA LYS A 225 -14.84 -5.50 20.10
C LYS A 225 -13.75 -5.04 19.13
N SER A 226 -13.40 -3.76 19.20
CA SER A 226 -12.35 -3.12 18.41
C SER A 226 -11.21 -4.11 18.15
N ILE A 227 -10.86 -4.31 16.86
CA ILE A 227 -9.72 -5.17 16.47
C ILE A 227 -8.44 -4.65 17.13
N TYR A 228 -8.40 -3.35 17.43
CA TYR A 228 -7.32 -2.68 18.12
C TYR A 228 -7.48 -2.84 19.65
N LYS A 229 -6.47 -3.45 20.26
CA LYS A 229 -6.32 -3.50 21.72
C LYS A 229 -5.49 -2.29 22.17
N PHE A 230 -6.14 -1.13 22.27
CA PHE A 230 -5.46 0.11 22.60
C PHE A 230 -4.78 0.08 23.97
N GLU A 231 -5.25 -0.75 24.88
CA GLU A 231 -4.70 -0.93 26.23
C GLU A 231 -3.28 -1.53 26.23
N VAL A 232 -2.85 -2.13 25.11
CA VAL A 232 -1.53 -2.77 24.98
C VAL A 232 -0.46 -1.76 24.49
N TYR A 233 -0.89 -0.63 23.95
CA TYR A 233 0.05 0.37 23.43
C TYR A 233 0.68 1.20 24.55
N GLN A 234 1.90 1.66 24.29
CA GLN A 234 2.65 2.46 25.25
C GLN A 234 2.13 3.90 25.25
N GLU A 235 2.27 4.60 26.38
CA GLU A 235 1.79 5.99 26.55
C GLU A 235 2.32 6.93 25.46
N TYR A 236 3.58 6.79 25.04
CA TYR A 236 4.16 7.62 23.99
C TYR A 236 3.44 7.45 22.64
N GLN A 237 2.89 6.27 22.34
CA GLN A 237 2.16 6.01 21.10
C GLN A 237 0.80 6.70 21.15
N HIS A 238 0.11 6.63 22.29
CA HIS A 238 -1.13 7.37 22.51
C HIS A 238 -0.91 8.88 22.40
N GLN A 239 0.18 9.39 22.97
CA GLN A 239 0.55 10.79 22.89
C GLN A 239 0.80 11.22 21.43
N MET A 240 1.53 10.43 20.66
CA MET A 240 1.74 10.70 19.22
C MET A 240 0.43 10.76 18.43
N TRP A 241 -0.49 9.83 18.70
CA TRP A 241 -1.80 9.83 18.03
C TRP A 241 -2.67 11.02 18.47
N TYR A 242 -2.59 11.41 19.74
CA TYR A 242 -3.26 12.59 20.27
C TYR A 242 -2.75 13.89 19.66
N GLU A 243 -1.43 14.09 19.58
CA GLU A 243 -0.83 15.25 18.93
C GLU A 243 -1.22 15.35 17.45
N LYS A 244 -1.23 14.20 16.76
CA LYS A 244 -1.72 14.14 15.38
C LYS A 244 -3.19 14.52 15.29
N LEU A 245 -4.04 14.01 16.17
CA LEU A 245 -5.46 14.37 16.22
C LEU A 245 -5.62 15.88 16.45
N GLN A 246 -4.94 16.44 17.46
CA GLN A 246 -5.00 17.87 17.77
C GLN A 246 -4.58 18.71 16.57
N SER A 247 -3.48 18.35 15.90
CA SER A 247 -3.02 19.04 14.70
C SER A 247 -4.09 19.00 13.60
N VAL A 248 -4.70 17.84 13.35
CA VAL A 248 -5.71 17.67 12.31
C VAL A 248 -6.99 18.45 12.64
N VAL A 249 -7.49 18.34 13.87
CA VAL A 249 -8.67 19.07 14.35
C VAL A 249 -8.43 20.57 14.23
N LYS A 250 -7.30 21.06 14.74
CA LYS A 250 -6.93 22.48 14.66
C LYS A 250 -6.92 22.97 13.21
N THR A 251 -6.22 22.27 12.32
CA THR A 251 -6.14 22.65 10.91
C THR A 251 -7.51 22.68 10.24
N PHE A 252 -8.38 21.69 10.46
CA PHE A 252 -9.69 21.67 9.81
C PHE A 252 -10.67 22.67 10.41
N VAL A 253 -10.63 22.92 11.71
CA VAL A 253 -11.45 23.95 12.37
C VAL A 253 -11.04 25.35 11.90
N GLU A 254 -9.74 25.65 11.84
CA GLU A 254 -9.23 26.93 11.32
C GLU A 254 -9.64 27.18 9.86
N LEU A 255 -9.77 26.11 9.07
CA LEU A 255 -10.20 26.16 7.67
C LEU A 255 -11.73 26.07 7.48
N GLY A 256 -12.51 25.87 8.55
CA GLY A 256 -13.95 25.61 8.46
C GLY A 256 -14.31 24.38 7.60
N ASN A 257 -13.43 23.38 7.54
CA ASN A 257 -13.57 22.21 6.66
C ASN A 257 -14.08 20.99 7.42
N ASP A 258 -15.35 21.03 7.79
CA ASP A 258 -16.03 19.95 8.51
C ASP A 258 -16.01 18.63 7.74
N THR A 259 -16.08 18.70 6.40
CA THR A 259 -16.03 17.50 5.55
C THR A 259 -14.68 16.80 5.63
N GLY A 260 -13.57 17.54 5.67
CA GLY A 260 -12.22 17.01 5.84
C GLY A 260 -12.06 16.33 7.19
N LEU A 261 -12.58 16.96 8.24
CA LEU A 261 -12.54 16.39 9.59
C LEU A 261 -13.42 15.14 9.71
N ARG A 262 -14.62 15.12 9.10
CA ARG A 262 -15.45 13.89 9.01
C ARG A 262 -14.70 12.77 8.28
N ARG A 263 -14.02 13.08 7.17
CA ARG A 263 -13.26 12.10 6.40
C ARG A 263 -12.09 11.52 7.19
N PHE A 264 -11.48 12.30 8.08
CA PHE A 264 -10.44 11.80 8.98
C PHE A 264 -10.98 10.71 9.93
N PHE A 265 -12.19 10.89 10.47
CA PHE A 265 -12.83 9.89 11.33
C PHE A 265 -13.54 8.76 10.58
N LEU A 266 -13.57 8.78 9.24
CA LEU A 266 -13.96 7.59 8.46
C LEU A 266 -12.87 6.50 8.50
N ASP A 267 -11.65 6.85 8.90
CA ASP A 267 -10.61 5.87 9.13
C ASP A 267 -10.89 5.07 10.43
N ASP A 268 -11.09 3.76 10.28
CA ASP A 268 -11.46 2.86 11.37
C ASP A 268 -10.50 2.94 12.56
N PHE A 269 -9.20 3.12 12.31
CA PHE A 269 -8.21 3.24 13.37
C PHE A 269 -8.44 4.50 14.20
N HIS A 270 -8.55 5.67 13.55
CA HIS A 270 -8.71 6.94 14.27
C HIS A 270 -10.06 7.02 14.98
N ARG A 271 -11.13 6.47 14.39
CA ARG A 271 -12.44 6.36 15.03
C ARG A 271 -12.36 5.50 16.29
N CYS A 272 -11.88 4.26 16.18
CA CYS A 272 -11.80 3.35 17.32
C CYS A 272 -10.86 3.86 18.41
N TRP A 273 -9.73 4.48 18.02
CA TRP A 273 -8.80 5.08 18.97
C TRP A 273 -9.45 6.25 19.71
N PHE A 274 -10.17 7.12 19.00
CA PHE A 274 -10.85 8.26 19.60
C PHE A 274 -11.97 7.85 20.55
N ASP A 275 -12.78 6.86 20.18
CA ASP A 275 -13.82 6.30 21.05
C ASP A 275 -13.23 5.71 22.33
N TRP A 276 -12.16 4.92 22.20
CA TRP A 276 -11.41 4.42 23.35
C TRP A 276 -10.86 5.57 24.20
N ALA A 277 -10.18 6.53 23.58
CA ALA A 277 -9.53 7.62 24.29
C ALA A 277 -10.53 8.54 24.99
N LYS A 278 -11.74 8.73 24.45
CA LYS A 278 -12.84 9.47 25.09
C LYS A 278 -13.23 8.85 26.44
N SER A 279 -13.18 7.52 26.55
CA SER A 279 -13.44 6.79 27.80
C SER A 279 -12.21 6.70 28.71
N ALA A 280 -11.01 6.59 28.15
CA ALA A 280 -9.80 6.29 28.90
C ALA A 280 -8.98 7.52 29.32
N ARG A 281 -9.07 8.66 28.62
CA ARG A 281 -8.19 9.82 28.82
C ARG A 281 -8.97 11.12 29.07
N ASP A 282 -8.51 11.89 30.05
CA ASP A 282 -9.10 13.19 30.42
C ASP A 282 -8.80 14.30 29.41
N ASP A 283 -7.60 14.30 28.82
CA ASP A 283 -7.18 15.31 27.84
C ASP A 283 -8.05 15.28 26.57
N VAL A 284 -8.44 14.10 26.10
CA VAL A 284 -9.36 13.94 24.97
C VAL A 284 -10.77 14.43 25.32
N ARG A 285 -11.23 14.21 26.57
CA ARG A 285 -12.51 14.76 27.04
C ARG A 285 -12.47 16.28 27.09
N GLU A 286 -11.38 16.87 27.54
CA GLU A 286 -11.19 18.33 27.55
C GLU A 286 -11.17 18.90 26.12
N LEU A 287 -10.49 18.23 25.18
CA LEU A 287 -10.49 18.59 23.77
C LEU A 287 -11.92 18.62 23.19
N LEU A 288 -12.77 17.66 23.57
CA LEU A 288 -14.18 17.61 23.17
C LEU A 288 -15.00 18.77 23.75
N VAL A 289 -14.75 19.18 25.00
CA VAL A 289 -15.42 20.34 25.60
C VAL A 289 -15.07 21.63 24.85
N ASN A 290 -13.81 21.77 24.43
CA ASN A 290 -13.34 22.93 23.69
C ASN A 290 -13.74 22.93 22.20
N ASN A 291 -14.24 21.80 21.67
CA ASN A 291 -14.60 21.64 20.26
C ASN A 291 -15.99 20.98 20.12
N PRO A 292 -17.09 21.73 20.33
CA PRO A 292 -18.45 21.19 20.35
C PRO A 292 -18.87 20.51 19.04
N ILE A 293 -18.28 20.90 17.91
CA ILE A 293 -18.47 20.21 16.61
C ILE A 293 -18.14 18.72 16.72
N MET A 294 -17.14 18.34 17.52
CA MET A 294 -16.77 16.94 17.72
C MET A 294 -17.70 16.20 18.72
N GLN A 295 -18.48 16.92 19.54
CA GLN A 295 -19.45 16.31 20.46
C GLN A 295 -20.73 15.89 19.75
N GLU A 296 -21.20 16.69 18.80
CA GLU A 296 -22.42 16.41 18.03
C GLU A 296 -22.28 15.21 17.10
N TRP A 297 -21.05 14.74 16.90
CA TRP A 297 -20.78 13.56 16.09
C TRP A 297 -21.04 12.30 16.92
N ASN A 298 -22.32 11.92 16.98
CA ASN A 298 -22.67 10.54 17.24
C ASN A 298 -22.14 9.71 16.07
N TYR A 299 -20.96 9.09 16.24
CA TYR A 299 -20.34 8.16 15.29
C TYR A 299 -21.12 6.81 15.17
N GLY A 300 -22.42 6.83 15.49
CA GLY A 300 -23.30 5.68 15.69
C GLY A 300 -24.02 5.18 14.45
#